data_AF-A0A1Y6KAA1-F1
#
_entry.id   AF-A0A1Y6KAA1-F1
#
_cell.length_a   1.000
_cell.length_b   1.000
_cell.length_c   1.000
_cell.angle_alpha   90.00
_cell.angle_beta   90.00
_cell.angle_gamma   90.00
#
_symmetry.space_group_name_H-M   'P 1'
#
loop_
_entity.id
_entity.type
_entity.pdbx_description
1 polymer ?
#
loop_
_entity_poly.entity_id
_entity_poly.type
_entity_poly.pdbx_seq_one_letter_code
_entity_poly.pdbx_strand_id
1 'polypeptide(L)'
;MKIAFNGTDLSIATVEHLSLALDRFDKQPQFELWISVPNGQSLAMLRNGSHAWLMYLRFNGDSGVVTKGNPDHQGTSAYTLSNGQVDEHPLSWCIDLEECYKAIAYFFVNDGARYDHVAWQIA
;
A
#
# COMPACT_ATOMS: atom_id res chain seq x y z
N MET A 1 14.36 -4.45 -5.49
CA MET A 1 13.42 -3.89 -4.50
C MET A 1 13.31 -4.84 -3.32
N LYS A 2 12.90 -4.31 -2.17
CA LYS A 2 12.51 -5.09 -0.99
C LYS A 2 10.99 -5.10 -0.93
N ILE A 3 10.36 -6.27 -0.80
CA ILE A 3 8.91 -6.40 -0.64
C ILE A 3 8.64 -7.18 0.63
N ALA A 4 7.77 -6.66 1.48
CA ALA A 4 7.35 -7.30 2.72
C ALA A 4 5.82 -7.34 2.78
N PHE A 5 5.28 -8.46 3.25
CA PHE A 5 3.88 -8.57 3.63
C PHE A 5 3.79 -8.95 5.09
N ASN A 6 3.00 -8.24 5.88
CA ASN A 6 2.87 -8.44 7.32
C ASN A 6 4.25 -8.56 8.00
N GLY A 7 5.19 -7.68 7.63
CA GLY A 7 6.55 -7.65 8.18
C GLY A 7 7.48 -8.79 7.71
N THR A 8 7.00 -9.70 6.87
CA THR A 8 7.80 -10.81 6.32
C THR A 8 8.30 -10.47 4.93
N ASP A 9 9.62 -10.42 4.77
CA ASP A 9 10.28 -10.18 3.49
C ASP A 9 10.05 -11.35 2.51
N LEU A 10 9.68 -11.02 1.27
CA LEU A 10 9.49 -11.98 0.18
C LEU A 10 10.46 -11.71 -0.96
N SER A 11 11.04 -12.78 -1.52
CA SER A 11 11.82 -12.70 -2.75
C SER A 11 10.87 -12.72 -3.95
N ILE A 12 10.58 -11.53 -4.48
CA ILE A 12 9.72 -11.34 -5.65
C ILE A 12 10.56 -10.70 -6.75
N ALA A 13 10.77 -11.45 -7.83
CA ALA A 13 11.64 -11.06 -8.94
C ALA A 13 10.86 -10.60 -10.19
N THR A 14 9.58 -10.96 -10.31
CA THR A 14 8.76 -10.63 -11.48
C THR A 14 7.37 -10.17 -11.07
N VAL A 15 6.65 -9.54 -11.99
CA VAL A 15 5.28 -9.07 -11.75
C VAL A 15 4.31 -10.23 -11.56
N GLU A 16 4.57 -11.39 -12.18
CA GLU A 16 3.76 -12.60 -11.98
C GLU A 16 3.92 -13.12 -10.54
N HIS A 17 5.13 -13.13 -10.00
CA HIS A 17 5.35 -13.50 -8.59
C HIS A 17 4.70 -12.49 -7.63
N LEU A 18 4.68 -11.21 -7.98
CA LEU A 18 3.97 -10.18 -7.23
C LEU A 18 2.46 -10.42 -7.24
N SER A 19 1.88 -10.72 -8.40
CA SER A 19 0.47 -11.05 -8.54
C SER A 19 0.09 -12.27 -7.71
N LEU A 20 0.87 -13.35 -7.77
CA LEU A 20 0.63 -14.56 -6.96
C LEU A 20 0.73 -14.28 -5.45
N ALA A 21 1.62 -13.39 -5.03
CA ALA A 21 1.69 -12.96 -3.64
C ALA A 21 0.44 -12.19 -3.24
N LEU A 22 0.00 -11.22 -4.05
CA LEU A 22 -1.23 -10.45 -3.81
C LEU A 22 -2.45 -11.38 -3.71
N ASP A 23 -2.62 -12.33 -4.63
CA ASP A 23 -3.72 -13.32 -4.62
C ASP A 23 -3.74 -14.16 -3.34
N ARG A 24 -2.55 -14.46 -2.78
CA ARG A 24 -2.44 -15.20 -1.53
C ARG A 24 -2.87 -14.35 -0.33
N PHE A 25 -2.46 -13.08 -0.27
CA PHE A 25 -2.76 -12.20 0.85
C PHE A 25 -4.18 -11.61 0.80
N ASP A 26 -4.78 -11.49 -0.38
CA ASP A 26 -6.17 -11.01 -0.52
C ASP A 26 -7.20 -11.95 0.15
N LYS A 27 -6.84 -13.22 0.32
CA LYS A 27 -7.62 -14.20 1.09
C LYS A 27 -7.62 -13.94 2.60
N GLN A 28 -6.72 -13.09 3.10
CA GLN A 28 -6.69 -12.70 4.51
C GLN A 28 -7.67 -11.55 4.74
N PRO A 29 -8.26 -11.41 5.94
CA PRO A 29 -9.17 -10.29 6.23
C PRO A 29 -8.45 -8.94 6.19
N GLN A 30 -7.18 -8.91 6.58
CA GLN A 30 -6.34 -7.72 6.52
C GLN A 30 -4.90 -8.11 6.20
N PHE A 31 -4.16 -7.19 5.60
CA PHE A 31 -2.72 -7.29 5.47
C PHE A 31 -2.08 -5.91 5.30
N GLU A 32 -0.80 -5.87 5.64
CA GLU A 32 0.13 -4.78 5.37
C GLU A 32 1.06 -5.23 4.24
N LEU A 33 1.31 -4.36 3.26
CA LEU A 33 2.32 -4.53 2.22
C LEU A 33 3.25 -3.32 2.23
N TRP A 34 4.54 -3.59 2.14
CA TRP A 34 5.58 -2.60 1.85
C TRP A 34 6.36 -3.01 0.62
N ILE A 35 6.59 -2.07 -0.30
CA ILE A 35 7.53 -2.21 -1.41
C ILE A 35 8.48 -1.02 -1.41
N SER A 36 9.78 -1.29 -1.40
CA SER A 36 10.82 -0.27 -1.25
C SER A 36 11.95 -0.44 -2.27
N VAL A 37 12.35 0.68 -2.85
CA VAL A 37 13.61 0.81 -3.59
C VAL A 37 14.74 1.00 -2.57
N PRO A 38 15.87 0.28 -2.68
CA PRO A 38 17.01 0.48 -1.78
C PRO A 38 17.45 1.95 -1.73
N ASN A 39 17.46 2.54 -0.53
CA ASN A 39 17.80 3.95 -0.27
C ASN A 39 16.92 4.97 -1.02
N GLY A 40 15.72 4.60 -1.43
CA GLY A 40 14.85 5.46 -2.23
C GLY A 40 13.41 5.44 -1.75
N GLN A 41 12.52 5.37 -2.73
CA GLN A 41 11.09 5.46 -2.57
C GLN A 41 10.54 4.22 -1.86
N SER A 42 9.43 4.39 -1.16
CA SER A 42 8.63 3.29 -0.63
C SER A 42 7.16 3.53 -0.87
N LEU A 43 6.42 2.45 -1.09
CA LEU A 43 4.97 2.46 -1.17
C LEU A 43 4.45 1.43 -0.16
N ALA A 44 3.60 1.89 0.75
CA ALA A 44 2.89 1.06 1.70
C ALA A 44 1.43 0.93 1.28
N MET A 45 0.84 -0.24 1.53
CA MET A 45 -0.59 -0.50 1.42
C MET A 45 -1.07 -1.12 2.72
N LEU A 46 -2.08 -0.51 3.34
CA LEU A 46 -2.83 -1.13 4.43
C LEU A 46 -4.20 -1.51 3.90
N ARG A 47 -4.62 -2.75 4.16
CA ARG A 47 -5.92 -3.28 3.70
C ARG A 47 -6.64 -3.98 4.83
N ASN A 48 -7.91 -3.63 5.02
CA ASN A 48 -8.85 -4.33 5.90
C ASN A 48 -10.19 -4.49 5.17
N GLY A 49 -10.55 -5.72 4.80
CA GLY A 49 -11.66 -6.00 3.89
C GLY A 49 -11.54 -5.21 2.59
N SER A 50 -12.58 -4.50 2.20
CA SER A 50 -12.56 -3.63 1.01
C SER A 50 -11.86 -2.28 1.23
N HIS A 51 -11.54 -1.92 2.46
CA HIS A 51 -10.90 -0.64 2.76
C HIS A 51 -9.40 -0.77 2.59
N ALA A 52 -8.86 -0.12 1.56
CA ALA A 52 -7.44 -0.03 1.35
C ALA A 52 -7.01 1.35 0.89
N TRP A 53 -5.84 1.76 1.34
CA TRP A 53 -5.23 3.03 0.99
C TRP A 53 -3.72 2.83 0.85
N LEU A 54 -3.06 3.79 0.19
CA LEU A 54 -1.63 3.76 -0.03
C LEU A 54 -0.92 4.94 0.61
N MET A 55 0.31 4.73 1.04
CA MET A 55 1.24 5.79 1.44
C MET A 55 2.49 5.73 0.57
N TYR A 56 2.83 6.82 -0.10
CA TYR A 56 4.05 6.93 -0.88
C TYR A 56 5.05 7.84 -0.18
N LEU A 57 6.28 7.35 -0.01
CA LEU A 57 7.42 8.04 0.58
C LEU A 57 8.51 8.23 -0.48
N ARG A 58 9.07 9.42 -0.62
CA ARG A 58 10.14 9.70 -1.60
C ARG A 58 11.52 9.23 -1.13
N PHE A 59 11.74 9.24 0.18
CA PHE A 59 12.97 8.84 0.85
C PHE A 59 12.68 8.45 2.30
N ASN A 60 13.63 7.84 2.99
CA ASN A 60 13.50 7.47 4.41
C ASN A 60 13.34 8.72 5.29
N GLY A 61 12.24 8.80 6.05
CA GLY A 61 11.91 9.95 6.89
C GLY A 61 11.05 11.02 6.21
N ASP A 62 10.65 10.82 4.94
CA ASP A 62 9.65 11.66 4.28
C ASP A 62 8.30 11.54 5.00
N SER A 63 7.57 12.65 5.19
CA SER A 63 6.22 12.63 5.74
C SER A 63 5.22 11.94 4.80
N GLY A 64 5.58 11.84 3.53
CA GLY A 64 4.83 11.09 2.53
C GLY A 64 3.57 11.80 2.04
N VAL A 65 2.90 11.11 1.13
CA VAL A 65 1.54 11.43 0.68
C VAL A 65 0.69 10.17 0.71
N VAL A 66 -0.59 10.32 0.99
CA VAL A 66 -1.55 9.21 1.05
C VAL A 66 -2.55 9.33 -0.09
N THR A 67 -3.19 8.22 -0.46
CA THR A 67 -4.27 8.25 -1.44
C THR A 67 -5.44 9.11 -0.95
N LYS A 68 -6.07 9.82 -1.88
CA LYS A 68 -7.28 10.58 -1.66
C LYS A 68 -8.44 9.86 -2.35
N GLY A 69 -9.28 9.22 -1.56
CA GLY A 69 -10.50 8.57 -1.99
C GLY A 69 -11.70 9.52 -2.02
N ASN A 70 -12.88 8.95 -1.77
CA ASN A 70 -14.13 9.71 -1.74
C ASN A 70 -14.28 10.48 -0.40
N PRO A 71 -14.33 11.83 -0.41
CA PRO A 71 -14.51 12.62 0.81
C PRO A 71 -15.86 12.36 1.52
N ASP A 72 -16.85 11.82 0.82
CA ASP A 72 -18.16 11.51 1.40
C ASP A 72 -18.13 10.25 2.28
N HIS A 73 -17.09 9.42 2.18
CA HIS A 73 -16.91 8.26 3.05
C HIS A 73 -16.49 8.69 4.46
N GLN A 74 -17.47 8.71 5.37
CA GLN A 74 -17.30 9.09 6.76
C GLN A 74 -16.74 7.96 7.62
N GLY A 75 -16.07 8.30 8.71
CA GLY A 75 -15.55 7.34 9.69
C GLY A 75 -14.14 6.84 9.38
N THR A 76 -13.73 5.82 10.12
CA THR A 76 -12.39 5.25 10.08
C THR A 76 -12.43 3.74 9.89
N SER A 77 -11.31 3.18 9.43
CA SER A 77 -11.03 1.74 9.49
C SER A 77 -9.76 1.52 10.32
N ALA A 78 -9.76 0.48 11.14
CA ALA A 78 -8.59 0.03 11.88
C ALA A 78 -7.73 -0.91 11.02
N TYR A 79 -6.42 -0.79 11.12
CA TYR A 79 -5.44 -1.62 10.42
C TYR A 79 -4.42 -2.14 11.43
N THR A 80 -4.25 -3.46 11.52
CA THR A 80 -3.22 -4.07 12.37
C THR A 80 -1.92 -4.20 11.60
N LEU A 81 -0.90 -3.47 12.02
CA LEU A 81 0.44 -3.53 11.46
C LEU A 81 1.18 -4.78 11.95
N SER A 82 2.25 -5.13 11.23
CA SER A 82 3.08 -6.30 11.57
C SER A 82 3.75 -6.26 12.95
N ASN A 83 3.96 -5.06 13.50
CA ASN A 83 4.48 -4.86 14.86
C ASN A 83 3.40 -4.98 15.96
N GLY A 84 2.14 -5.27 15.61
CA GLY A 84 1.01 -5.36 16.52
C GLY A 84 0.33 -4.02 16.84
N GLN A 85 0.85 -2.91 16.32
CA GLN A 85 0.19 -1.61 16.39
C GLN A 85 -1.13 -1.63 15.61
N VAL A 86 -2.13 -0.93 16.12
CA VAL A 86 -3.41 -0.74 15.45
C VAL A 86 -3.58 0.74 15.17
N ASP A 87 -3.61 1.08 13.88
CA ASP A 87 -3.82 2.45 13.41
C ASP A 87 -5.23 2.61 12.85
N GLU A 88 -5.85 3.76 13.14
CA GLU A 88 -7.13 4.14 12.56
C GLU A 88 -6.94 5.24 11.53
N HIS A 89 -7.43 5.02 10.31
CA HIS A 89 -7.35 5.99 9.23
C HIS A 89 -8.71 6.27 8.60
N PRO A 90 -8.94 7.50 8.09
CA PRO A 90 -10.19 7.87 7.45
C PRO A 90 -10.55 6.97 6.26
N LEU A 91 -11.82 6.60 6.13
CA LEU A 91 -12.32 5.90 4.94
C LEU A 91 -12.20 6.75 3.67
N SER A 92 -12.13 8.09 3.82
CA SER A 92 -11.90 9.02 2.71
C SER A 92 -10.50 8.94 2.09
N TRP A 93 -9.57 8.18 2.68
CA TRP A 93 -8.27 7.88 2.06
C TRP A 93 -8.33 6.63 1.19
N CYS A 94 -9.36 5.80 1.38
CA CYS A 94 -9.46 4.51 0.71
C CYS A 94 -9.84 4.67 -0.75
N ILE A 95 -9.18 3.91 -1.61
CA ILE A 95 -9.48 3.79 -3.03
C ILE A 95 -9.83 2.33 -3.36
N ASP A 96 -10.30 2.08 -4.58
CA ASP A 96 -10.64 0.72 -5.01
C ASP A 96 -9.42 -0.21 -4.91
N LEU A 97 -9.65 -1.44 -4.45
CA LEU A 97 -8.59 -2.46 -4.29
C LEU A 97 -7.83 -2.70 -5.60
N GLU A 98 -8.54 -2.70 -6.73
CA GLU A 98 -7.93 -2.87 -8.05
C GLU A 98 -6.93 -1.74 -8.35
N GLU A 99 -7.25 -0.49 -7.99
CA GLU A 99 -6.34 0.66 -8.17
C GLU A 99 -5.15 0.59 -7.21
N CYS A 100 -5.35 0.09 -5.98
CA CYS A 100 -4.22 -0.23 -5.09
C CYS A 100 -3.27 -1.23 -5.74
N TYR A 101 -3.78 -2.33 -6.29
CA TYR A 101 -2.94 -3.35 -6.93
C TYR A 101 -2.25 -2.84 -8.19
N LYS A 102 -2.93 -2.04 -9.02
CA LYS A 102 -2.31 -1.35 -10.16
C LYS A 102 -1.18 -0.44 -9.71
N ALA A 103 -1.37 0.33 -8.64
CA ALA A 103 -0.32 1.20 -8.11
C ALA A 103 0.89 0.42 -7.58
N ILE A 104 0.67 -0.69 -6.86
CA ILE A 104 1.75 -1.57 -6.39
C ILE A 104 2.52 -2.18 -7.58
N ALA A 105 1.81 -2.70 -8.58
CA ALA A 105 2.43 -3.25 -9.79
C ALA A 105 3.19 -2.18 -10.56
N TYR A 106 2.62 -0.98 -10.70
CA TYR A 106 3.25 0.15 -11.37
C TYR A 106 4.54 0.57 -10.65
N PHE A 107 4.52 0.69 -9.33
CA PHE A 107 5.71 0.98 -8.54
C PHE A 107 6.80 -0.07 -8.77
N PHE A 108 6.41 -1.35 -8.77
CA PHE A 108 7.33 -2.47 -8.97
C PHE A 108 8.02 -2.46 -10.34
N VAL A 109 7.28 -2.21 -11.42
CA VAL A 109 7.82 -2.26 -12.79
C VAL A 109 8.47 -0.95 -13.26
N ASN A 110 8.26 0.15 -12.53
CA ASN A 110 8.80 1.48 -12.87
C ASN A 110 9.76 2.02 -11.79
N ASP A 111 10.57 1.16 -11.18
CA ASP A 111 11.65 1.56 -10.27
C ASP A 111 11.24 2.52 -9.15
N GLY A 112 10.04 2.31 -8.60
CA GLY A 112 9.51 3.10 -7.49
C GLY A 112 8.80 4.38 -7.89
N ALA A 113 8.46 4.57 -9.16
CA ALA A 113 7.63 5.68 -9.59
C ALA A 113 6.23 5.63 -8.95
N ARG A 114 5.70 6.80 -8.59
CA ARG A 114 4.34 6.93 -8.06
C ARG A 114 3.31 6.78 -9.18
N TYR A 115 2.22 6.10 -8.87
CA TYR A 115 1.09 5.93 -9.79
C TYR A 115 0.19 7.16 -9.75
N ASP A 116 0.24 7.99 -10.80
CA ASP A 116 -0.46 9.29 -10.85
C ASP A 116 -1.91 9.20 -11.36
N HIS A 117 -2.41 8.00 -11.65
CA HIS A 117 -3.81 7.78 -12.04
C HIS A 117 -4.79 7.78 -10.85
N VAL A 118 -4.27 7.85 -9.62
CA VAL A 118 -5.06 8.07 -8.40
C VAL A 118 -4.72 9.43 -7.80
N ALA A 119 -5.67 10.01 -7.07
CA ALA A 119 -5.43 11.25 -6.36
C ALA A 119 -4.60 11.00 -5.09
N TRP A 120 -3.73 11.95 -4.75
CA TRP A 120 -2.89 11.94 -3.58
C TRP A 120 -3.07 13.22 -2.76
N GLN A 121 -2.84 13.13 -1.46
CA GLN A 121 -2.90 14.27 -0.53
C GLN A 121 -1.85 14.13 0.57
N ILE A 122 -1.60 15.23 1.27
CA ILE A 122 -0.87 15.19 2.53
C ILE A 122 -1.82 14.58 3.59
N ALA A 123 -1.29 13.68 4.40
CA ALA A 123 -2.00 13.02 5.50
C ALA A 123 -2.50 14.02 6.55
#